data_AF-A0A844RJF2-F1
#
_entry.id   AF-A0A844RJF2-F1
#
_cell.length_a   1.000
_cell.length_b   1.000
_cell.length_c   1.000
_cell.angle_alpha   90.00
_cell.angle_beta   90.00
_cell.angle_gamma   90.00
#
_symmetry.space_group_name_H-M   'P 1'
#
loop_
_entity.id
_entity.type
_entity.pdbx_description
1 polymer ?
#
loop_
_entity_poly.entity_id
_entity_poly.type
_entity_poly.pdbx_seq_one_letter_code
_entity_poly.pdbx_strand_id
1 'polypeptide(L)'
;MPTRTKKQGIRAAARAIAACSLALALALPGAALAADQPGSTALGIRVTDSARTVKMVLDPCDGSPATEVEVPYNTVPAAPAEPARDGYAFLGWFDAPEGGSRFAFDAPLTADLKLYAQWSLIVSFSVPTSVIVTVDASGAVSPSKPAAIESSTVRPLKVTGISGTELPGAARLIPDGAARSAARVAIASAGGASASVGFGGSLQEADLAGFAVPAKGNLPLTFGLSLSEGTVLNYHADDQAVVSMAYTVAAV
;
A
#
# COMPACT_ATOMS: atom_id res chain seq x y z
N MET A 1 26.76 12.65 66.30
CA MET A 1 25.99 11.59 66.98
C MET A 1 25.07 12.25 68.02
N PRO A 2 23.84 11.76 68.26
CA PRO A 2 23.00 10.87 67.41
C PRO A 2 22.50 11.63 66.14
N THR A 3 21.24 11.85 65.72
CA THR A 3 19.87 11.58 66.27
C THR A 3 18.79 11.58 65.15
N ARG A 4 17.54 11.18 65.48
CA ARG A 4 16.37 11.01 64.59
C ARG A 4 15.71 12.30 64.04
N THR A 5 15.58 12.32 62.71
CA THR A 5 14.36 12.54 61.88
C THR A 5 13.45 13.76 62.07
N LYS A 6 13.11 14.44 60.96
CA LYS A 6 12.36 15.72 60.92
C LYS A 6 10.82 15.58 60.92
N LYS A 7 10.19 16.42 61.76
CA LYS A 7 9.01 17.28 61.53
C LYS A 7 7.85 16.78 60.63
N GLN A 8 6.68 16.62 61.27
CA GLN A 8 5.37 16.92 60.66
C GLN A 8 5.28 18.40 60.21
N GLY A 9 4.29 18.71 59.36
CA GLY A 9 3.65 20.02 59.34
C GLY A 9 3.76 20.81 58.04
N ILE A 10 2.82 20.58 57.12
CA ILE A 10 2.49 21.52 56.04
C ILE A 10 1.24 22.31 56.48
N ARG A 11 1.30 23.65 56.40
CA ARG A 11 0.19 24.57 56.70
C ARG A 11 -0.07 25.48 55.49
N ALA A 12 -1.29 25.43 54.95
CA ALA A 12 -1.98 26.50 54.21
C ALA A 12 -3.46 26.04 54.08
N ALA A 13 -4.44 26.70 54.69
CA ALA A 13 -5.12 27.93 54.25
C ALA A 13 -6.12 27.66 53.09
N ALA A 14 -7.35 28.21 53.07
CA ALA A 14 -7.92 29.30 53.88
C ALA A 14 -9.35 29.02 54.42
N ARG A 15 -9.90 29.98 55.17
CA ARG A 15 -11.22 29.92 55.85
C ARG A 15 -12.39 30.31 54.93
N ALA A 16 -13.56 29.79 55.25
CA ALA A 16 -14.83 30.54 55.22
C ALA A 16 -15.62 30.21 56.51
N ILE A 17 -16.42 31.16 57.03
CA ILE A 17 -17.08 31.04 58.35
C ILE A 17 -18.53 31.52 58.26
N ALA A 18 -19.49 30.62 58.49
CA ALA A 18 -20.89 30.88 58.88
C ALA A 18 -21.59 29.53 59.19
N ALA A 19 -22.57 29.42 60.10
CA ALA A 19 -22.94 30.26 61.24
C ALA A 19 -23.92 29.50 62.17
N CYS A 20 -24.15 30.07 63.37
CA CYS A 20 -25.31 29.88 64.25
C CYS A 20 -25.49 28.53 65.00
N SER A 21 -26.32 28.58 66.05
CA SER A 21 -26.48 27.54 67.06
C SER A 21 -27.95 27.22 67.34
N LEU A 22 -28.24 25.93 67.54
CA LEU A 22 -29.21 25.39 68.52
C LEU A 22 -30.64 25.98 68.60
N ALA A 23 -31.55 25.50 67.73
CA ALA A 23 -32.98 25.23 67.99
C ALA A 23 -33.50 24.40 66.78
N LEU A 24 -34.06 23.19 66.88
CA LEU A 24 -35.05 22.58 67.77
C LEU A 24 -36.50 23.11 67.61
N ALA A 25 -37.12 22.78 66.48
CA ALA A 25 -38.54 22.41 66.38
C ALA A 25 -38.80 21.74 65.02
N LEU A 26 -39.39 20.54 65.00
CA LEU A 26 -39.84 19.85 63.78
C LEU A 26 -41.26 19.31 64.02
N ALA A 27 -42.22 19.69 63.16
CA ALA A 27 -43.58 19.18 63.22
C ALA A 27 -44.31 19.32 61.87
N LEU A 28 -44.15 18.35 60.97
CA LEU A 28 -45.15 17.96 59.97
C LEU A 28 -45.09 16.43 59.77
N PRO A 29 -46.22 15.73 59.57
CA PRO A 29 -46.28 14.27 59.61
C PRO A 29 -46.18 13.61 58.23
N GLY A 30 -45.78 12.33 58.18
CA GLY A 30 -45.97 11.49 56.98
C GLY A 30 -44.85 10.51 56.64
N ALA A 31 -44.44 9.64 57.59
CA ALA A 31 -43.55 8.52 57.30
C ALA A 31 -44.16 7.20 57.77
N ALA A 32 -44.32 6.24 56.86
CA ALA A 32 -44.69 4.86 57.19
C ALA A 32 -43.44 4.07 57.60
N LEU A 33 -43.57 3.23 58.63
CA LEU A 33 -42.44 2.55 59.25
C LEU A 33 -41.99 1.32 58.46
N ALA A 34 -40.72 1.29 58.07
CA ALA A 34 -39.95 0.06 57.89
C ALA A 34 -39.10 -0.17 59.16
N ALA A 35 -38.83 -1.44 59.50
CA ALA A 35 -38.36 -1.81 60.84
C ALA A 35 -36.91 -1.38 61.16
N ASP A 36 -36.69 -1.02 62.43
CA ASP A 36 -35.40 -0.62 62.99
C ASP A 36 -34.55 -1.83 63.44
N GLN A 37 -33.24 -1.72 63.23
CA GLN A 37 -32.20 -2.52 63.89
C GLN A 37 -31.18 -1.53 64.44
N PRO A 38 -31.15 -1.31 65.77
CA PRO A 38 -30.45 -0.15 66.33
C PRO A 38 -28.93 -0.29 66.24
N GLY A 39 -28.28 0.71 65.63
CA GLY A 39 -26.83 0.91 65.78
C GLY A 39 -25.99 1.03 64.50
N SER A 40 -26.57 1.10 63.29
CA SER A 40 -25.77 1.22 62.05
C SER A 40 -26.24 2.34 61.11
N THR A 41 -25.60 3.51 61.21
CA THR A 41 -25.70 4.57 60.19
C THR A 41 -24.76 4.25 59.03
N ALA A 42 -25.21 3.43 58.09
CA ALA A 42 -24.40 3.01 56.94
C ALA A 42 -24.11 4.17 55.98
N LEU A 43 -22.95 4.81 56.13
CA LEU A 43 -22.46 5.82 55.19
C LEU A 43 -22.04 5.15 53.86
N GLY A 44 -22.95 5.11 52.90
CA GLY A 44 -22.72 4.53 51.58
C GLY A 44 -21.73 5.33 50.73
N ILE A 45 -20.43 5.05 50.89
CA ILE A 45 -19.38 5.62 50.02
C ILE A 45 -19.45 4.93 48.66
N ARG A 46 -20.03 5.60 47.66
CA ARG A 46 -19.88 5.21 46.24
C ARG A 46 -18.52 5.69 45.75
N VAL A 47 -17.52 4.81 45.81
CA VAL A 47 -16.31 4.96 44.99
C VAL A 47 -16.70 4.63 43.56
N THR A 48 -16.97 5.66 42.76
CA THR A 48 -16.97 5.52 41.30
C THR A 48 -15.52 5.61 40.87
N ASP A 49 -14.96 4.52 40.34
CA ASP A 49 -13.69 4.63 39.61
C ASP A 49 -13.94 5.48 38.36
N SER A 50 -13.18 6.58 38.23
CA SER A 50 -13.25 7.42 37.04
C SER A 50 -12.55 6.69 35.92
N ALA A 51 -13.32 5.83 35.23
CA ALA A 51 -12.84 4.90 34.20
C ALA A 51 -11.84 5.59 33.26
N ARG A 52 -10.56 5.36 33.53
CA ARG A 52 -9.47 6.03 32.82
C ARG A 52 -9.52 5.55 31.38
N THR A 53 -9.72 6.44 30.43
CA THR A 53 -9.58 6.15 29.00
C THR A 53 -8.18 6.51 28.54
N VAL A 54 -7.80 5.95 27.40
CA VAL A 54 -6.63 6.32 26.59
C VAL A 54 -7.08 6.50 25.15
N LYS A 55 -6.49 7.48 24.47
CA LYS A 55 -6.90 7.91 23.13
C LYS A 55 -6.08 7.18 22.07
N MET A 56 -6.75 6.36 21.26
CA MET A 56 -6.19 5.75 20.06
C MET A 56 -6.60 6.58 18.83
N VAL A 57 -5.62 7.03 18.05
CA VAL A 57 -5.84 7.75 16.78
C VAL A 57 -5.43 6.86 15.63
N LEU A 58 -6.37 6.57 14.72
CA LEU A 58 -6.17 5.73 13.54
C LEU A 58 -6.09 6.61 12.30
N ASP A 59 -4.89 6.76 11.73
CA ASP A 59 -4.62 7.57 10.54
C ASP A 59 -4.53 6.69 9.28
N PRO A 60 -5.54 6.72 8.38
CA PRO A 60 -5.61 5.81 7.24
C PRO A 60 -4.57 6.10 6.14
N CYS A 61 -3.84 7.22 6.19
CA CYS A 61 -2.72 7.54 5.28
C CYS A 61 -3.07 7.47 3.76
N ASP A 62 -4.35 7.57 3.43
CA ASP A 62 -4.96 7.51 2.09
C ASP A 62 -5.45 8.88 1.60
N GLY A 63 -5.63 9.84 2.52
CA GLY A 63 -6.23 11.16 2.29
C GLY A 63 -7.54 11.38 3.08
N SER A 64 -8.09 10.32 3.67
CA SER A 64 -9.24 10.37 4.59
C SER A 64 -8.83 10.93 5.95
N PRO A 65 -9.76 11.55 6.71
CA PRO A 65 -9.46 12.05 8.05
C PRO A 65 -9.15 10.90 9.03
N ALA A 66 -8.21 11.14 9.95
CA ALA A 66 -7.92 10.19 11.03
C ALA A 66 -9.13 10.02 11.97
N THR A 67 -9.38 8.78 12.39
CA THR A 67 -10.46 8.44 13.32
C THR A 67 -9.92 8.37 14.75
N GLU A 68 -10.63 8.96 15.71
CA GLU A 68 -10.28 8.90 17.13
C GLU A 68 -11.17 7.91 17.88
N VAL A 69 -10.57 7.07 18.72
CA VAL A 69 -11.25 6.02 19.50
C VAL A 69 -10.79 6.11 20.95
N GLU A 70 -11.74 6.27 21.88
CA GLU A 70 -11.46 6.15 23.31
C GLU A 70 -11.49 4.67 23.72
N VAL A 71 -10.38 4.20 24.31
CA VAL A 71 -10.22 2.81 24.77
C VAL A 71 -10.09 2.82 26.30
N PRO A 72 -10.76 1.92 27.05
CA PRO A 72 -10.53 1.83 28.50
C PRO A 72 -9.08 1.43 28.82
N TYR A 73 -8.47 2.12 29.78
CA TYR A 73 -7.08 1.91 30.20
C TYR A 73 -6.83 0.47 30.64
N ASN A 74 -5.69 -0.08 30.21
CA ASN A 74 -5.28 -1.46 30.47
C ASN A 74 -6.27 -2.51 29.95
N THR A 75 -6.98 -2.22 28.85
CA THR A 75 -7.78 -3.19 28.10
C THR A 75 -7.26 -3.34 26.67
N VAL A 76 -7.50 -4.52 26.08
CA VAL A 76 -7.17 -4.79 24.67
C VAL A 76 -8.24 -4.11 23.80
N PRO A 77 -7.86 -3.26 22.84
CA PRO A 77 -8.81 -2.60 21.95
C PRO A 77 -9.48 -3.61 21.00
N ALA A 78 -10.71 -3.31 20.58
CA ALA A 78 -11.25 -3.96 19.39
C ALA A 78 -10.43 -3.56 18.16
N ALA A 79 -10.05 -4.53 17.32
CA ALA A 79 -9.42 -4.23 16.05
C ALA A 79 -10.39 -3.42 15.15
N PRO A 80 -9.94 -2.31 14.54
CA PRO A 80 -10.77 -1.57 13.60
C PRO A 80 -11.02 -2.40 12.33
N ALA A 81 -12.09 -2.06 11.60
CA ALA A 81 -12.28 -2.59 10.25
C ALA A 81 -11.07 -2.23 9.38
N GLU A 82 -10.61 -3.17 8.54
CA GLU A 82 -9.50 -2.91 7.63
C GLU A 82 -9.91 -1.84 6.61
N PRO A 83 -9.13 -0.74 6.46
CA PRO A 83 -9.42 0.27 5.47
C PRO A 83 -9.23 -0.30 4.07
N ALA A 84 -10.05 0.14 3.11
CA ALA A 84 -9.93 -0.21 1.70
C ALA A 84 -9.39 0.97 0.91
N ARG A 85 -8.31 0.76 0.13
CA ARG A 85 -7.68 1.79 -0.70
C ARG A 85 -7.50 1.26 -2.13
N ASP A 86 -8.07 1.99 -3.08
CA ASP A 86 -8.12 1.60 -4.49
C ASP A 86 -6.71 1.32 -5.03
N GLY A 87 -6.45 0.07 -5.46
CA GLY A 87 -5.15 -0.36 -6.01
C GLY A 87 -4.00 -0.53 -5.00
N TYR A 88 -4.27 -0.58 -3.69
CA TYR A 88 -3.28 -0.88 -2.66
C TYR A 88 -3.74 -2.03 -1.73
N ALA A 89 -2.80 -2.88 -1.32
CA ALA A 89 -3.01 -3.88 -0.29
C ALA A 89 -2.65 -3.30 1.09
N PHE A 90 -3.52 -3.51 2.07
CA PHE A 90 -3.31 -3.07 3.45
C PHE A 90 -2.24 -3.94 4.14
N LEU A 91 -1.18 -3.30 4.67
CA LEU A 91 -0.06 -3.99 5.35
C LEU A 91 -0.25 -4.06 6.88
N GLY A 92 -1.23 -3.36 7.42
CA GLY A 92 -1.47 -3.24 8.86
C GLY A 92 -1.33 -1.80 9.38
N TRP A 93 -1.54 -1.68 10.69
CA TRP A 93 -1.35 -0.45 11.45
C TRP A 93 0.06 -0.42 12.07
N PHE A 94 0.73 0.72 12.04
CA PHE A 94 2.11 0.91 12.49
C PHE A 94 2.23 2.11 13.44
N ASP A 95 3.24 2.12 14.31
CA ASP A 95 3.54 3.24 15.22
C ASP A 95 4.13 4.48 14.54
N ALA A 96 4.57 4.36 13.28
CA ALA A 96 5.15 5.44 12.46
C ALA A 96 4.48 5.55 11.07
N PRO A 97 4.45 6.75 10.45
CA PRO A 97 3.92 6.95 9.09
C PRO A 97 4.65 6.11 8.03
N GLU A 98 5.96 5.95 8.20
CA GLU A 98 6.82 5.13 7.35
C GLU A 98 7.70 4.25 8.25
N GLY A 99 7.79 2.95 7.95
CA GLY A 99 8.55 2.00 8.77
C GLY A 99 7.92 1.78 10.14
N GLY A 100 8.74 1.78 11.21
CA GLY A 100 8.27 1.53 12.57
C GLY A 100 7.88 0.07 12.84
N SER A 101 7.16 -0.15 13.94
CA SER A 101 6.67 -1.45 14.39
C SER A 101 5.21 -1.64 13.96
N ARG A 102 4.89 -2.80 13.36
CA ARG A 102 3.47 -3.18 13.15
C ARG A 102 2.80 -3.40 14.50
N PHE A 103 1.73 -2.67 14.77
CA PHE A 103 0.91 -2.83 15.95
C PHE A 103 -0.03 -4.05 15.82
N ALA A 104 -0.20 -4.77 16.91
CA ALA A 104 -1.14 -5.89 17.04
C ALA A 104 -2.19 -5.56 18.10
N PHE A 105 -3.45 -5.89 17.81
CA PHE A 105 -4.59 -5.63 18.69
C PHE A 105 -4.79 -6.80 19.68
N ASP A 106 -3.68 -7.23 20.30
CA ASP A 106 -3.58 -8.32 21.28
C ASP A 106 -3.05 -7.84 22.65
N ALA A 107 -2.31 -6.73 22.68
CA ALA A 107 -1.80 -6.09 23.89
C ALA A 107 -2.75 -5.00 24.44
N PRO A 108 -2.81 -4.79 25.77
CA PRO A 108 -3.63 -3.73 26.37
C PRO A 108 -2.98 -2.35 26.23
N LEU A 109 -3.75 -1.32 25.84
CA LEU A 109 -3.24 0.05 25.81
C LEU A 109 -3.13 0.64 27.22
N THR A 110 -1.99 1.28 27.51
CA THR A 110 -1.70 1.94 28.81
C THR A 110 -1.34 3.42 28.65
N ALA A 111 -1.25 3.92 27.41
CA ALA A 111 -1.03 5.31 27.06
C ALA A 111 -1.76 5.64 25.75
N ASP A 112 -1.89 6.93 25.44
CA ASP A 112 -2.41 7.40 24.16
C ASP A 112 -1.47 6.98 23.03
N LEU A 113 -2.04 6.60 21.88
CA LEU A 113 -1.31 6.00 20.76
C LEU A 113 -1.87 6.53 19.44
N LYS A 114 -0.98 6.95 18.53
CA LYS A 114 -1.35 7.18 17.13
C LYS A 114 -0.79 6.06 16.27
N LEU A 115 -1.65 5.47 15.44
CA LEU A 115 -1.33 4.43 14.48
C LEU A 115 -1.55 4.93 13.06
N TYR A 116 -0.73 4.44 12.14
CA TYR A 116 -0.73 4.80 10.73
C TYR A 116 -0.96 3.54 9.88
N ALA A 117 -1.88 3.59 8.93
CA ALA A 117 -2.11 2.50 8.00
C ALA A 117 -1.01 2.49 6.92
N GLN A 118 -0.29 1.38 6.79
CA GLN A 118 0.69 1.21 5.71
C GLN A 118 0.13 0.36 4.57
N TRP A 119 0.65 0.61 3.37
CA TRP A 119 0.03 0.21 2.10
C TRP A 119 1.09 -0.26 1.11
N SER A 120 0.86 -1.41 0.47
CA SER A 120 1.66 -1.87 -0.67
C SER A 120 0.91 -1.61 -1.98
N LEU A 121 1.59 -1.14 -3.01
CA LEU A 121 0.99 -0.90 -4.33
C LEU A 121 0.69 -2.25 -5.02
N ILE A 122 -0.56 -2.45 -5.45
CA ILE A 122 -0.93 -3.61 -6.25
C ILE A 122 -0.57 -3.31 -7.71
N VAL A 123 0.55 -3.87 -8.17
CA VAL A 123 0.99 -3.80 -9.57
C VAL A 123 0.32 -4.93 -10.35
N SER A 124 -0.44 -4.57 -11.38
CA SER A 124 -1.11 -5.50 -12.28
C SER A 124 -1.11 -4.94 -13.71
N PHE A 125 -0.61 -5.76 -14.64
CA PHE A 125 -0.49 -5.44 -16.06
C PHE A 125 -0.51 -6.71 -16.93
N SER A 126 -0.73 -6.53 -18.22
CA SER A 126 -0.69 -7.56 -19.26
C SER A 126 0.23 -7.12 -20.39
N VAL A 127 0.94 -8.07 -21.02
CA VAL A 127 1.87 -7.82 -22.15
C VAL A 127 1.50 -8.67 -23.36
N PRO A 128 1.86 -8.27 -24.60
CA PRO A 128 1.60 -9.07 -25.79
C PRO A 128 2.27 -10.46 -25.70
N THR A 129 1.46 -11.52 -25.71
CA THR A 129 1.93 -12.93 -25.58
C THR A 129 2.33 -13.57 -26.91
N SER A 130 1.81 -13.06 -28.03
CA SER A 130 2.21 -13.45 -29.38
C SER A 130 2.03 -12.26 -30.33
N VAL A 131 2.96 -12.10 -31.25
CA VAL A 131 3.00 -11.02 -32.24
C VAL A 131 3.53 -11.59 -33.55
N ILE A 132 2.76 -11.44 -34.62
CA ILE A 132 3.16 -11.87 -35.97
C ILE A 132 3.60 -10.64 -36.76
N VAL A 133 4.79 -10.72 -37.36
CA VAL A 133 5.35 -9.78 -38.34
C VAL A 133 5.48 -10.55 -39.64
N THR A 134 4.97 -10.03 -40.74
CA THR A 134 4.98 -10.74 -42.04
C THR A 134 6.03 -10.15 -42.97
N VAL A 135 6.73 -11.01 -43.70
CA VAL A 135 7.70 -10.62 -44.72
C VAL A 135 7.20 -11.19 -46.05
N ASP A 136 7.08 -10.35 -47.08
CA ASP A 136 6.58 -10.77 -48.38
C ASP A 136 7.69 -11.31 -49.31
N ALA A 137 7.30 -11.77 -50.50
CA ALA A 137 8.22 -12.33 -51.49
C ALA A 137 9.20 -11.31 -52.11
N SER A 138 9.06 -10.00 -51.82
CA SER A 138 10.02 -8.95 -52.17
C SER A 138 11.01 -8.65 -51.04
N GLY A 139 10.82 -9.27 -49.86
CA GLY A 139 11.57 -8.96 -48.63
C GLY A 139 10.99 -7.76 -47.86
N ALA A 140 9.85 -7.21 -48.26
CA ALA A 140 9.22 -6.10 -47.56
C ALA A 140 8.59 -6.61 -46.25
N VAL A 141 8.96 -5.97 -45.14
CA VAL A 141 8.47 -6.32 -43.80
C VAL A 141 7.23 -5.47 -43.50
N SER A 142 6.08 -6.13 -43.40
CA SER A 142 4.86 -5.50 -42.90
C SER A 142 4.84 -5.54 -41.36
N PRO A 143 4.58 -4.40 -40.69
CA PRO A 143 4.52 -4.36 -39.23
C PRO A 143 3.39 -5.23 -38.69
N SER A 144 3.50 -5.62 -37.42
CA SER A 144 2.47 -6.40 -36.75
C SER A 144 1.14 -5.65 -36.69
N LYS A 145 0.05 -6.41 -36.51
CA LYS A 145 -1.16 -5.84 -35.93
C LYS A 145 -0.79 -5.10 -34.63
N PRO A 146 -1.36 -3.90 -34.34
CA PRO A 146 -1.16 -3.23 -33.07
C PRO A 146 -1.56 -4.14 -31.91
N ALA A 147 -0.65 -4.31 -30.97
CA ALA A 147 -0.88 -4.92 -29.66
C ALA A 147 -0.82 -3.81 -28.59
N ALA A 148 -0.97 -4.16 -27.31
CA ALA A 148 -0.79 -3.20 -26.23
C ALA A 148 -0.19 -3.87 -24.99
N ILE A 149 0.54 -3.09 -24.20
CA ILE A 149 0.74 -3.37 -22.77
C ILE A 149 -0.41 -2.68 -22.04
N GLU A 150 -1.17 -3.43 -21.26
CA GLU A 150 -2.33 -2.91 -20.50
C GLU A 150 -1.99 -2.88 -19.01
N SER A 151 -2.39 -1.83 -18.30
CA SER A 151 -2.20 -1.69 -16.85
C SER A 151 -3.53 -1.40 -16.17
N SER A 152 -3.84 -2.17 -15.14
CA SER A 152 -4.92 -1.89 -14.19
C SER A 152 -4.40 -1.19 -12.91
N THR A 153 -3.09 -0.94 -12.85
CA THR A 153 -2.41 -0.31 -11.71
C THR A 153 -2.84 1.17 -11.57
N VAL A 154 -3.05 1.61 -10.32
CA VAL A 154 -3.43 3.00 -9.98
C VAL A 154 -2.33 4.04 -10.16
N ARG A 155 -1.10 3.60 -10.39
CA ARG A 155 0.05 4.43 -10.78
C ARG A 155 0.45 4.12 -12.23
N PRO A 156 1.04 5.09 -12.95
CA PRO A 156 1.68 4.78 -14.23
C PRO A 156 2.83 3.80 -14.02
N LEU A 157 3.09 3.00 -15.05
CA LEU A 157 4.21 2.06 -15.10
C LEU A 157 5.21 2.50 -16.15
N LYS A 158 6.46 2.06 -16.03
CA LYS A 158 7.52 2.25 -17.03
C LYS A 158 8.08 0.89 -17.44
N VAL A 159 8.31 0.69 -18.73
CA VAL A 159 9.08 -0.47 -19.20
C VAL A 159 10.57 -0.17 -18.93
N THR A 160 11.18 -0.91 -18.02
CA THR A 160 12.56 -0.69 -17.55
C THR A 160 13.56 -1.65 -18.19
N GLY A 161 13.09 -2.68 -18.89
CA GLY A 161 13.94 -3.55 -19.70
C GLY A 161 13.13 -4.34 -20.72
N ILE A 162 13.75 -4.65 -21.86
CA ILE A 162 13.20 -5.57 -22.86
C ILE A 162 14.34 -6.48 -23.32
N SER A 163 14.16 -7.80 -23.29
CA SER A 163 15.13 -8.74 -23.86
C SER A 163 14.51 -9.64 -24.92
N GLY A 164 15.25 -9.84 -26.01
CA GLY A 164 14.90 -10.76 -27.08
C GLY A 164 15.75 -12.02 -26.98
N THR A 165 15.14 -13.19 -26.75
CA THR A 165 15.83 -14.49 -26.82
C THR A 165 15.66 -15.07 -28.22
N GLU A 166 16.77 -15.39 -28.91
CA GLU A 166 16.70 -16.09 -30.21
C GLU A 166 16.04 -17.46 -30.03
N LEU A 167 15.09 -17.80 -30.91
CA LEU A 167 14.44 -19.10 -30.96
C LEU A 167 14.93 -19.90 -32.19
N PRO A 168 14.83 -21.24 -32.19
CA PRO A 168 15.29 -22.06 -33.32
C PRO A 168 14.70 -21.66 -34.69
N GLY A 169 13.51 -21.05 -34.72
CA GLY A 169 12.91 -20.52 -35.96
C GLY A 169 13.73 -19.42 -36.63
N ALA A 170 14.54 -18.64 -35.89
CA ALA A 170 15.42 -17.62 -36.47
C ALA A 170 16.46 -18.27 -37.40
N ALA A 171 17.15 -19.32 -36.94
CA ALA A 171 18.10 -20.07 -37.75
C ALA A 171 17.46 -20.84 -38.92
N ARG A 172 16.16 -21.17 -38.83
CA ARG A 172 15.40 -21.75 -39.95
C ARG A 172 15.04 -20.71 -41.00
N LEU A 173 14.63 -19.51 -40.59
CA LEU A 173 14.22 -18.41 -41.47
C LEU A 173 15.42 -17.68 -42.10
N ILE A 174 16.46 -17.40 -41.30
CA ILE A 174 17.68 -16.69 -41.67
C ILE A 174 18.87 -17.64 -41.40
N PRO A 175 19.36 -18.40 -42.39
CA PRO A 175 20.43 -19.35 -42.17
C PRO A 175 21.74 -18.69 -41.72
N ASP A 176 22.07 -17.57 -42.36
CA ASP A 176 23.33 -16.86 -42.13
C ASP A 176 23.42 -16.27 -40.71
N GLY A 177 24.54 -16.57 -40.04
CA GLY A 177 24.78 -16.17 -38.66
C GLY A 177 25.09 -14.68 -38.50
N ALA A 178 25.69 -14.03 -39.50
CA ALA A 178 25.97 -12.60 -39.46
C ALA A 178 24.69 -11.79 -39.69
N ALA A 179 23.86 -12.18 -40.65
CA ALA A 179 22.53 -11.59 -40.88
C ALA A 179 21.60 -11.76 -39.67
N ARG A 180 21.60 -12.92 -39.00
CA ARG A 180 20.90 -13.09 -37.70
C ARG A 180 21.44 -12.17 -36.61
N SER A 181 22.75 -12.05 -36.50
CA SER A 181 23.40 -11.14 -35.53
C SER A 181 23.15 -9.66 -35.86
N ALA A 182 22.83 -9.33 -37.11
CA ALA A 182 22.45 -8.00 -37.57
C ALA A 182 20.94 -7.71 -37.41
N ALA A 183 20.08 -8.73 -37.41
CA ALA A 183 18.63 -8.59 -37.33
C ALA A 183 18.17 -7.91 -36.02
N ARG A 184 17.17 -7.02 -36.11
CA ARG A 184 16.61 -6.28 -34.97
C ARG A 184 15.09 -6.34 -34.99
N VAL A 185 14.47 -6.62 -33.85
CA VAL A 185 13.04 -6.34 -33.63
C VAL A 185 12.91 -4.85 -33.32
N ALA A 186 12.19 -4.11 -34.18
CA ALA A 186 11.78 -2.74 -33.90
C ALA A 186 10.48 -2.75 -33.09
N ILE A 187 10.39 -1.88 -32.09
CA ILE A 187 9.22 -1.69 -31.24
C ILE A 187 8.90 -0.19 -31.30
N ALA A 188 7.68 0.15 -31.71
CA ALA A 188 7.21 1.54 -31.75
C ALA A 188 5.96 1.69 -30.88
N SER A 189 5.93 2.72 -30.03
CA SER A 189 4.73 3.10 -29.29
C SER A 189 3.88 4.09 -30.10
N ALA A 190 2.57 4.11 -29.86
CA ALA A 190 1.68 5.14 -30.43
C ALA A 190 2.03 6.59 -29.99
N GLY A 191 2.86 6.75 -28.94
CA GLY A 191 3.42 8.04 -28.52
C GLY A 191 4.64 8.50 -29.33
N GLY A 192 5.07 7.73 -30.35
CA GLY A 192 6.21 8.06 -31.21
C GLY A 192 7.59 7.66 -30.67
N ALA A 193 7.65 6.99 -29.51
CA ALA A 193 8.89 6.39 -29.03
C ALA A 193 9.19 5.10 -29.80
N SER A 194 10.44 4.92 -30.25
CA SER A 194 10.87 3.73 -30.97
C SER A 194 12.21 3.22 -30.44
N ALA A 195 12.30 1.90 -30.26
CA ALA A 195 13.52 1.22 -29.83
C ALA A 195 13.71 -0.07 -30.64
N SER A 196 14.92 -0.62 -30.67
CA SER A 196 15.22 -1.83 -31.44
C SER A 196 16.15 -2.79 -30.70
N VAL A 197 15.72 -4.04 -30.50
CA VAL A 197 16.49 -5.07 -29.79
C VAL A 197 16.96 -6.17 -30.76
N GLY A 198 18.19 -6.65 -30.60
CA GLY A 198 18.70 -7.79 -31.38
C GLY A 198 18.15 -9.13 -30.92
N PHE A 199 18.23 -10.15 -31.77
CA PHE A 199 18.06 -11.53 -31.34
C PHE A 199 19.20 -11.87 -30.35
N GLY A 200 18.86 -12.34 -29.15
CA GLY A 200 19.81 -12.47 -28.03
C GLY A 200 20.15 -11.17 -27.29
N GLY A 201 19.58 -10.03 -27.69
CA GLY A 201 19.90 -8.70 -27.13
C GLY A 201 19.02 -8.28 -25.96
N SER A 202 19.42 -7.21 -25.27
CA SER A 202 18.63 -6.55 -24.22
C SER A 202 18.74 -5.03 -24.29
N LEU A 203 17.62 -4.35 -24.06
CA LEU A 203 17.49 -2.91 -23.84
C LEU A 203 17.28 -2.64 -22.35
N GLN A 204 17.86 -1.54 -21.87
CA GLN A 204 17.74 -1.07 -20.49
C GLN A 204 16.83 0.17 -20.42
N GLU A 205 16.51 0.63 -19.21
CA GLU A 205 15.58 1.74 -18.97
C GLU A 205 15.96 3.05 -19.70
N ALA A 206 17.25 3.27 -19.96
CA ALA A 206 17.76 4.41 -20.73
C ALA A 206 17.36 4.35 -22.23
N ASP A 207 17.34 3.16 -22.82
CA ASP A 207 16.97 2.92 -24.22
C ASP A 207 15.44 2.94 -24.42
N LEU A 208 14.69 2.91 -23.32
CA LEU A 208 13.23 2.78 -23.26
C LEU A 208 12.54 4.07 -22.83
N ALA A 209 13.20 5.22 -23.03
CA ALA A 209 12.60 6.53 -22.87
C ALA A 209 11.32 6.67 -23.73
N GLY A 210 10.20 7.05 -23.10
CA GLY A 210 8.89 7.16 -23.76
C GLY A 210 8.03 5.88 -23.74
N PHE A 211 8.54 4.73 -23.28
CA PHE A 211 7.74 3.53 -23.04
C PHE A 211 7.08 3.55 -21.64
N ALA A 212 6.21 4.54 -21.43
CA ALA A 212 5.40 4.69 -20.23
C ALA A 212 3.97 4.17 -20.45
N VAL A 213 3.47 3.35 -19.52
CA VAL A 213 2.09 2.84 -19.53
C VAL A 213 1.26 3.70 -18.56
N PRO A 214 0.17 4.34 -19.00
CA PRO A 214 -0.66 5.17 -18.13
C PRO A 214 -1.37 4.35 -17.04
N ALA A 215 -1.65 5.00 -15.90
CA ALA A 215 -2.44 4.40 -14.81
C ALA A 215 -3.85 4.02 -15.31
N LYS A 216 -4.31 2.81 -14.97
CA LYS A 216 -5.58 2.22 -15.44
C LYS A 216 -5.80 2.35 -16.97
N GLY A 217 -4.73 2.29 -17.77
CA GLY A 217 -4.77 2.49 -19.22
C GLY A 217 -3.82 1.56 -19.99
N ASN A 218 -3.56 1.87 -21.26
CA ASN A 218 -2.73 1.03 -22.12
C ASN A 218 -1.64 1.83 -22.88
N LEU A 219 -0.61 1.10 -23.33
CA LEU A 219 0.45 1.56 -24.20
C LEU A 219 0.38 0.73 -25.49
N PRO A 220 -0.23 1.25 -26.57
CA PRO A 220 -0.26 0.56 -27.85
C PRO A 220 1.14 0.44 -28.45
N LEU A 221 1.49 -0.77 -28.88
CA LEU A 221 2.77 -1.14 -29.46
C LEU A 221 2.57 -1.76 -30.85
N THR A 222 3.41 -1.33 -31.79
CA THR A 222 3.56 -1.92 -33.11
C THR A 222 4.96 -2.49 -33.24
N PHE A 223 5.08 -3.72 -33.74
CA PHE A 223 6.34 -4.41 -33.89
C PHE A 223 6.74 -4.51 -35.37
N GLY A 224 8.04 -4.46 -35.64
CA GLY A 224 8.61 -4.68 -36.96
C GLY A 224 9.89 -5.49 -36.87
N LEU A 225 10.36 -5.97 -38.01
CA LEU A 225 11.65 -6.65 -38.16
C LEU A 225 12.52 -5.81 -39.09
N SER A 226 13.75 -5.53 -38.67
CA SER A 226 14.77 -4.90 -39.48
C SER A 226 15.86 -5.93 -39.80
N LEU A 227 16.21 -6.03 -41.08
CA LEU A 227 17.17 -6.97 -41.63
C LEU A 227 18.23 -6.21 -42.44
N SER A 228 19.43 -6.76 -42.52
CA SER A 228 20.48 -6.26 -43.42
C SER A 228 20.06 -6.37 -44.89
N GLU A 229 20.50 -5.42 -45.72
CA GLU A 229 20.38 -5.54 -47.18
C GLU A 229 21.07 -6.83 -47.67
N GLY A 230 20.46 -7.53 -48.63
CA GLY A 230 20.96 -8.82 -49.11
C GLY A 230 20.74 -10.02 -48.17
N THR A 231 20.00 -9.87 -47.06
CA THR A 231 19.65 -11.01 -46.17
C THR A 231 18.85 -12.08 -46.92
N VAL A 232 19.42 -13.28 -47.05
CA VAL A 232 18.73 -14.43 -47.63
C VAL A 232 17.75 -15.02 -46.62
N LEU A 233 16.48 -15.13 -47.02
CA LEU A 233 15.42 -15.76 -46.26
C LEU A 233 15.03 -17.11 -46.86
N ASN A 234 14.90 -18.13 -46.01
CA ASN A 234 14.25 -19.38 -46.37
C ASN A 234 12.74 -19.21 -46.29
N TYR A 235 12.02 -19.61 -47.34
CA TYR A 235 10.57 -19.73 -47.29
C TYR A 235 10.14 -20.92 -46.42
N HIS A 236 9.18 -20.70 -45.53
CA HIS A 236 8.48 -21.74 -44.76
C HIS A 236 6.97 -21.57 -44.95
N ALA A 237 6.23 -22.68 -44.98
CA ALA A 237 4.77 -22.65 -45.11
C ALA A 237 4.05 -22.40 -43.77
N ASP A 238 4.72 -22.69 -42.65
CA ASP A 238 4.20 -22.54 -41.29
C ASP A 238 4.86 -21.35 -40.57
N ASP A 239 4.11 -20.66 -39.69
CA ASP A 239 4.63 -19.58 -38.84
C ASP A 239 5.86 -20.02 -38.04
N GLN A 240 6.97 -19.30 -38.20
CA GLN A 240 8.22 -19.57 -37.46
C GLN A 240 8.38 -18.60 -36.29
N ALA A 241 8.37 -19.13 -35.07
CA ALA A 241 8.76 -18.37 -33.89
C ALA A 241 10.27 -18.09 -33.91
N VAL A 242 10.66 -16.85 -34.27
CA VAL A 242 12.08 -16.44 -34.41
C VAL A 242 12.68 -15.86 -33.13
N VAL A 243 11.87 -15.20 -32.30
CA VAL A 243 12.34 -14.50 -31.10
C VAL A 243 11.26 -14.53 -30.03
N SER A 244 11.65 -14.76 -28.77
CA SER A 244 10.80 -14.56 -27.60
C SER A 244 11.15 -13.21 -26.96
N MET A 245 10.16 -12.43 -26.56
CA MET A 245 10.36 -11.11 -25.95
C MET A 245 9.90 -11.10 -24.50
N ALA A 246 10.81 -10.80 -23.58
CA ALA A 246 10.51 -10.57 -22.17
C ALA A 246 10.53 -9.06 -21.87
N TYR A 247 9.62 -8.62 -21.01
CA TYR A 247 9.43 -7.22 -20.63
C TYR A 247 9.56 -7.09 -19.11
N THR A 248 10.44 -6.21 -18.66
CA THR A 248 10.52 -5.78 -17.25
C THR A 248 9.76 -4.47 -17.11
N VAL A 249 8.80 -4.42 -16.19
CA VAL A 249 7.92 -3.27 -15.97
C VAL A 249 7.94 -2.91 -14.49
N ALA A 250 8.12 -1.63 -14.17
CA ALA A 250 8.14 -1.10 -12.82
C ALA A 250 7.08 -0.01 -12.64
N ALA A 251 6.65 0.24 -11.40
CA ALA A 251 5.82 1.39 -11.06
C ALA A 251 6.65 2.67 -10.90
N VAL A 252 5.99 3.83 -11.10
CA VAL A 252 6.57 5.18 -10.95
C VAL A 252 6.02 5.88 -9.69
#